data_AF-A0A485A2K8-F1
#
_entry.id   AF-A0A485A2K8-F1
#
_cell.length_a   1.000
_cell.length_b   1.000
_cell.length_c   1.000
_cell.angle_alpha   90.00
_cell.angle_beta   90.00
_cell.angle_gamma   90.00
#
_symmetry.space_group_name_H-M   'P 1'
#
loop_
_entity.id
_entity.type
_entity.pdbx_description
1 polymer ?
#
loop_
_entity_poly.entity_id
_entity_poly.type
_entity_poly.pdbx_seq_one_letter_code
_entity_poly.pdbx_strand_id
1 'polypeptide(L)'
;MSNGVLTQAVAFDSTPYKSQSDVALSLPTGDEWRFATGAQYQITPASNIGFAVEYLHMQSSKVQSPVFGGKYDNPWLWFASGFVE
;
A
#
# COMPACT_ATOMS: atom_id res chain seq x y z
N MET A 1 2.74 -4.25 33.07
CA MET A 1 2.94 -4.65 31.66
C MET A 1 2.02 -3.75 30.83
N SER A 2 2.46 -3.21 29.68
CA SER A 2 1.57 -2.37 28.86
C SER A 2 0.64 -3.24 28.03
N ASN A 3 -0.66 -2.93 28.06
CA ASN A 3 -1.70 -3.68 27.35
C ASN A 3 -1.81 -3.31 25.86
N GLY A 4 -0.79 -2.68 25.27
CA GLY A 4 -0.85 -2.22 23.89
C GLY A 4 0.50 -2.15 23.21
N VAL A 5 0.46 -2.26 21.87
CA VAL A 5 1.61 -2.24 20.96
C VAL A 5 1.31 -1.26 19.82
N LEU A 6 2.31 -0.48 19.42
CA LEU A 6 2.26 0.39 18.25
C LEU A 6 3.31 -0.09 17.24
N THR A 7 2.96 -0.04 15.95
CA THR A 7 3.84 -0.45 14.86
C THR A 7 3.90 0.64 13.81
N GLN A 8 5.09 0.88 13.27
CA GLN A 8 5.33 1.75 12.12
C GLN A 8 6.22 1.01 11.13
N ALA A 9 5.94 1.11 9.84
CA ALA A 9 6.70 0.46 8.79
C ALA A 9 6.84 1.35 7.56
N VAL A 10 7.96 1.18 6.85
CA VAL A 10 8.23 1.80 5.56
C VAL A 10 8.79 0.73 4.62
N ALA A 11 8.36 0.75 3.36
CA ALA A 11 8.88 -0.11 2.31
C ALA A 11 9.01 0.66 0.99
N PHE A 12 9.93 0.18 0.15
CA PHE A 12 10.11 0.62 -1.23
C PHE A 12 10.12 -0.61 -2.13
N ASP A 13 9.25 -0.62 -3.13
CA ASP A 13 9.13 -1.69 -4.11
C ASP A 13 9.40 -1.13 -5.51
N SER A 14 10.32 -1.76 -6.25
CA SER A 14 10.61 -1.39 -7.63
C SER A 14 9.65 -2.07 -8.59
N THR A 15 9.31 -1.38 -9.68
CA THR A 15 8.41 -1.92 -10.70
C THR A 15 9.05 -3.10 -11.46
N PRO A 16 8.26 -4.11 -11.88
CA PRO A 16 8.73 -5.12 -12.82
C PRO A 16 8.90 -4.56 -14.25
N TYR A 17 8.38 -3.37 -14.55
CA TYR A 17 8.50 -2.74 -15.87
C TYR A 17 9.87 -2.10 -16.07
N LYS A 18 10.49 -2.33 -17.24
CA LYS A 18 11.75 -1.68 -17.61
C LYS A 18 11.61 -0.17 -17.85
N SER A 19 10.40 0.28 -18.19
CA SER A 19 10.06 1.70 -18.37
C SER A 19 8.62 1.97 -17.96
N GLN A 20 8.41 3.05 -17.21
CA GLN A 20 7.07 3.51 -16.84
C GLN A 20 6.28 4.11 -18.00
N SER A 21 6.92 4.27 -19.17
CA SER A 21 6.26 4.76 -20.38
C SER A 21 5.50 3.67 -21.15
N ASP A 22 5.68 2.40 -20.78
CA ASP A 22 5.14 1.23 -21.47
C ASP A 22 4.64 0.18 -20.46
N VAL A 23 3.68 0.58 -19.62
CA VAL A 23 3.04 -0.32 -18.66
C VAL A 23 1.78 -0.94 -19.25
N ALA A 24 1.49 -2.18 -18.86
CA ALA A 24 0.27 -2.84 -19.33
C ALA A 24 -0.97 -2.17 -18.75
N LEU A 25 -2.04 -2.04 -19.56
CA LEU A 25 -3.31 -1.48 -19.10
C LEU A 25 -3.92 -2.26 -17.92
N SER A 26 -3.69 -3.58 -17.87
CA SER A 26 -4.18 -4.45 -16.80
C SER A 26 -3.43 -4.31 -15.49
N LEU A 27 -2.22 -3.74 -15.50
CA LEU A 27 -1.42 -3.55 -14.30
C LEU A 27 -0.57 -2.27 -14.42
N PRO A 28 -1.20 -1.08 -14.35
CA PRO A 28 -0.50 0.19 -14.48
C PRO A 28 0.22 0.54 -13.17
N THR A 29 1.33 -0.16 -12.89
CA THR A 29 2.15 0.04 -11.69
C THR A 29 3.48 0.73 -12.00
N GLY A 30 4.06 1.37 -11.00
CA GLY A 30 5.39 1.98 -11.03
C GLY A 30 6.14 1.78 -9.71
N ASP A 31 7.33 2.38 -9.58
CA ASP A 31 8.06 2.33 -8.31
C ASP A 31 7.22 2.97 -7.19
N GLU A 32 7.22 2.34 -6.02
CA GLU A 32 6.27 2.70 -4.97
C GLU A 32 6.91 2.75 -3.59
N TRP A 33 6.46 3.73 -2.81
CA TRP A 33 6.74 3.87 -1.38
C TRP A 33 5.50 3.52 -0.58
N ARG A 34 5.68 2.71 0.47
CA ARG A 34 4.62 2.30 1.38
C ARG A 34 4.94 2.77 2.78
N PHE A 35 3.94 3.33 3.45
CA PHE A 35 4.01 3.78 4.83
C PHE A 35 2.84 3.18 5.59
N ALA A 36 3.12 2.44 6.66
CA ALA A 36 2.08 1.82 7.46
C ALA A 36 2.24 2.18 8.94
N THR A 37 1.11 2.33 9.61
CA THR A 37 1.05 2.45 11.06
C THR A 37 -0.10 1.61 11.60
N GLY A 38 0.07 1.07 12.80
CA GLY A 38 -0.94 0.24 13.44
C GLY A 38 -0.85 0.25 14.95
N ALA A 39 -1.93 -0.21 15.56
CA ALA A 39 -2.07 -0.35 16.99
C ALA A 39 -2.77 -1.67 17.33
N GLN A 40 -2.32 -2.32 18.39
CA GLN A 40 -2.99 -3.44 19.01
C GLN A 40 -3.23 -3.14 20.49
N TYR A 41 -4.37 -3.55 21.01
CA TYR A 41 -4.72 -3.42 22.41
C TYR A 41 -5.34 -4.71 22.94
N GLN A 42 -4.86 -5.14 24.11
CA GLN A 42 -5.39 -6.28 24.85
C GLN A 42 -6.58 -5.83 25.69
N ILE A 43 -7.77 -6.28 25.32
CA ILE A 43 -9.02 -5.95 26.03
C ILE A 43 -9.12 -6.79 27.30
N THR A 44 -8.83 -8.09 27.19
CA THR A 44 -8.78 -9.04 28.32
C THR A 44 -7.58 -9.99 28.14
N PRO A 45 -7.20 -10.76 29.18
CA PRO A 45 -6.18 -11.81 29.02
C PRO A 45 -6.42 -12.78 27.86
N ALA A 46 -7.69 -12.95 27.46
CA ALA A 46 -8.12 -13.84 26.38
C ALA A 46 -8.55 -13.12 25.09
N SER A 47 -8.47 -11.78 25.00
CA SER A 47 -8.92 -11.07 23.81
C SER A 47 -8.13 -9.82 23.46
N ASN A 48 -7.96 -9.58 22.15
CA ASN A 48 -7.24 -8.45 21.58
C ASN A 48 -8.04 -7.81 20.44
N ILE A 49 -7.81 -6.52 20.25
CA ILE A 49 -8.24 -5.78 19.07
C ILE A 49 -7.04 -5.13 18.42
N GLY A 50 -7.03 -5.08 17.09
CA GLY A 50 -6.00 -4.37 16.35
C GLY A 50 -6.53 -3.67 15.12
N PHE A 51 -5.80 -2.64 14.70
CA PHE A 51 -6.10 -1.81 13.55
C PHE A 51 -4.82 -1.35 12.88
N ALA A 52 -4.82 -1.27 11.55
CA ALA A 52 -3.71 -0.74 10.77
C ALA A 52 -4.21 0.07 9.56
N VAL A 53 -3.41 1.06 9.18
CA VAL A 53 -3.55 1.83 7.94
C VAL A 53 -2.23 1.81 7.20
N GLU A 54 -2.31 1.61 5.89
CA GLU A 54 -1.19 1.74 4.97
C GLU A 54 -1.51 2.75 3.88
N TYR A 55 -0.53 3.58 3.58
CA TYR A 55 -0.53 4.57 2.53
C TYR A 55 0.56 4.20 1.52
N LEU A 56 0.19 4.10 0.25
CA LEU A 56 1.08 3.79 -0.86
C LEU A 56 1.12 4.95 -1.85
N HIS A 57 2.32 5.44 -2.13
CA HIS A 57 2.61 6.43 -3.16
C HIS A 57 3.36 5.78 -4.30
N MET A 58 2.80 5.84 -5.50
CA MET A 58 3.40 5.22 -6.68
C MET A 58 3.75 6.27 -7.73
N GLN A 59 4.87 6.06 -8.41
CA GLN A 59 5.29 6.90 -9.52
C GLN A 59 4.27 6.87 -10.66
N SER A 60 4.22 7.98 -11.42
CA SER A 60 3.35 8.06 -12.58
C SER A 60 3.71 7.01 -13.64
N SER A 61 2.69 6.40 -14.25
CA SER A 61 2.87 5.39 -15.29
C SER A 61 1.99 5.70 -16.51
N LYS A 62 2.46 5.32 -17.70
CA LYS A 62 1.76 5.56 -18.96
C LYS A 62 1.54 4.24 -19.68
N VAL A 63 0.29 4.00 -20.02
CA VAL A 63 -0.12 2.88 -20.86
C VAL A 63 0.00 3.30 -22.31
N GLN A 64 0.82 2.58 -23.09
CA GLN A 64 0.88 2.71 -24.54
C GLN A 64 0.38 1.41 -25.18
N SER A 65 -0.87 1.39 -25.64
CA SER A 65 -1.35 0.33 -26.52
C SER A 65 -1.76 0.90 -27.89
N PRO A 66 -1.72 0.10 -28.98
CA PRO A 66 -2.10 0.56 -30.32
C PRO A 66 -3.54 1.06 -30.45
N VAL A 67 -4.43 0.65 -29.53
CA VAL A 67 -5.88 0.95 -29.60
C VAL A 67 -6.31 1.94 -28.51
N PHE A 68 -5.63 1.96 -27.36
CA PHE A 68 -5.95 2.81 -26.21
C PHE A 68 -4.67 3.37 -25.56
N GLY A 69 -4.69 4.65 -25.20
CA GLY A 69 -3.64 5.30 -24.42
C GLY A 69 -4.20 5.89 -23.13
N GLY A 70 -3.44 5.78 -22.05
CA GLY A 70 -3.84 6.29 -20.73
C GLY A 70 -2.63 6.63 -19.87
N LYS A 71 -2.83 7.45 -18.84
CA LYS A 71 -1.81 7.78 -17.85
C LYS A 71 -2.39 7.70 -16.44
N TYR A 72 -1.59 7.22 -15.51
CA TYR A 72 -1.88 7.21 -14.09
C TYR A 72 -0.88 8.16 -13.45
N ASP A 73 -1.34 9.37 -13.14
CA ASP A 73 -0.49 10.43 -12.60
C ASP A 73 -0.42 10.31 -11.07
N ASN A 74 0.76 9.94 -10.57
CA ASN A 74 1.11 9.79 -9.15
C ASN A 74 0.00 9.16 -8.31
N PRO A 75 -0.37 7.90 -8.55
CA PRO A 75 -1.44 7.25 -7.83
C PRO A 75 -1.17 7.13 -6.31
N TRP A 76 -2.25 7.30 -5.53
CA TRP A 76 -2.29 7.20 -4.08
C TRP A 76 -3.27 6.09 -3.72
N LEU A 77 -2.81 5.07 -3.00
CA LEU A 77 -3.66 3.99 -2.52
C LEU A 77 -3.66 3.98 -0.98
N TRP A 78 -4.82 3.67 -0.41
CA TRP A 78 -5.02 3.55 1.02
C TRP A 78 -5.58 2.18 1.34
N PHE A 79 -4.99 1.50 2.32
CA PHE A 79 -5.45 0.23 2.84
C PHE A 79 -5.76 0.38 4.32
N ALA A 80 -6.84 -0.23 4.77
CA ALA A 80 -7.21 -0.28 6.18
C ALA A 80 -7.59 -1.71 6.54
N SER A 81 -7.14 -2.16 7.70
CA SER A 81 -7.46 -3.50 8.22
C SER A 81 -7.68 -3.44 9.72
N GLY A 82 -8.44 -4.42 10.22
CA GLY A 82 -8.66 -4.60 11.65
C GLY A 82 -9.04 -6.02 11.98
N PHE A 83 -8.81 -6.41 13.22
CA PHE A 83 -9.15 -7.73 13.73
C PHE A 83 -9.62 -7.65 15.17
N VAL A 84 -10.38 -8.67 15.56
CA VAL A 84 -10.72 -9.00 16.94
C VAL A 84 -10.49 -10.49 17.10
N GLU A 85 -9.74 -10.88 18.12
CA GLU A 85 -9.43 -12.27 18.48
C GLU A 85 -9.62 -12.48 19.97
#